data_AF-A0A3D0HIV9-F1
#
_entry.id   AF-A0A3D0HIV9-F1
#
_cell.length_a   1.000
_cell.length_b   1.000
_cell.length_c   1.000
_cell.angle_alpha   90.00
_cell.angle_beta   90.00
_cell.angle_gamma   90.00
#
_symmetry.space_group_name_H-M   'P 1'
#
loop_
_entity.id
_entity.type
_entity.pdbx_description
1 polymer ?
#
loop_
_entity_poly.entity_id
_entity_poly.type
_entity_poly.pdbx_seq_one_letter_code
_entity_poly.pdbx_strand_id
1 'polypeptide(L)'
;WTTAYYTEFSGSSGKGDRPIVVSYGSSPPAEMIFANPRPTTAPTAVAALTCFRQVEFAGILRGTKHEREAQLLIDYLTDIKFQEDLPLTLFVYPANTKANLPEDFVKYSLRPESPLQLDPDLISNNLLFWLDEFTNIVLR
;
A
#
# COMPACT_ATOMS: atom_id res chain seq x y z
N TRP A 1 -9.64 2.00 8.26
CA TRP A 1 -8.59 2.83 7.64
C TRP A 1 -9.10 4.22 7.27
N THR A 2 -10.13 4.34 6.42
CA THR A 2 -10.66 5.64 5.94
C THR A 2 -10.89 6.67 7.05
N THR A 3 -11.64 6.32 8.11
CA THR A 3 -11.86 7.21 9.26
C THR A 3 -10.56 7.59 9.97
N ALA A 4 -9.67 6.62 10.18
CA ALA A 4 -8.39 6.88 10.83
C ALA A 4 -7.53 7.86 10.02
N TYR A 5 -7.50 7.73 8.69
CA TYR A 5 -6.64 8.54 7.82
C TYR A 5 -7.24 9.92 7.48
N TYR A 6 -8.53 9.98 7.13
CA TYR A 6 -9.16 11.21 6.63
C TYR A 6 -9.96 11.98 7.70
N THR A 7 -10.14 11.44 8.89
CA THR A 7 -10.87 12.12 9.98
C THR A 7 -9.98 12.32 11.20
N GLU A 8 -9.47 11.23 11.78
CA GLU A 8 -8.80 11.26 13.09
C GLU A 8 -7.33 11.70 13.01
N PHE A 9 -6.65 11.38 11.90
CA PHE A 9 -5.25 11.72 11.70
C PHE A 9 -5.09 13.21 11.36
N SER A 10 -4.18 13.88 12.08
CA SER A 10 -3.96 15.31 11.97
C SER A 10 -3.11 15.75 10.77
N GLY A 11 -2.45 14.81 10.08
CA GLY A 11 -1.46 15.10 9.04
C GLY A 11 -1.97 15.06 7.59
N SER A 12 -3.15 14.46 7.34
CA SER A 12 -3.78 14.40 6.01
C SER A 12 -4.88 15.47 5.90
N SER A 13 -5.89 15.27 5.05
CA SER A 13 -7.09 16.12 4.98
C SER A 13 -7.93 16.09 6.28
N GLY A 14 -7.70 15.08 7.12
CA GLY A 14 -8.26 15.01 8.46
C GLY A 14 -7.74 16.13 9.36
N LYS A 15 -8.63 16.69 10.18
CA LYS A 15 -8.29 17.70 11.20
C LYS A 15 -8.45 17.14 12.62
N GLY A 16 -8.32 15.82 12.75
CA GLY A 16 -8.37 15.14 14.05
C GLY A 16 -7.13 15.42 14.89
N ASP A 17 -7.11 14.87 16.10
CA ASP A 17 -6.08 15.12 17.11
C ASP A 17 -4.99 14.04 17.17
N ARG A 18 -5.07 13.00 16.31
CA ARG A 18 -4.11 11.89 16.32
C ARG A 18 -2.92 12.20 15.41
N PRO A 19 -1.69 12.30 15.93
CA PRO A 19 -0.52 12.69 15.13
C PRO A 19 0.13 11.54 14.36
N ILE A 20 -0.33 10.30 14.56
CA ILE A 20 0.23 9.09 13.93
C ILE A 20 -0.91 8.19 13.46
N VAL A 21 -0.74 7.57 12.29
CA VAL A 21 -1.69 6.62 11.71
C VAL A 21 -0.95 5.44 11.08
N VAL A 22 -1.54 4.24 11.19
CA VAL A 22 -1.08 3.07 10.43
C VAL A 22 -1.66 3.15 9.02
N SER A 23 -0.78 3.26 8.03
CA SER A 23 -1.15 3.44 6.63
C SER A 23 -0.08 2.89 5.68
N TYR A 24 -0.35 2.90 4.37
CA TYR A 24 0.64 2.55 3.36
C TYR A 24 1.75 3.60 3.31
N GLY A 25 3.01 3.19 3.41
CA GLY A 25 4.17 4.10 3.34
C GLY A 25 4.29 4.85 2.01
N SER A 26 3.62 4.40 0.96
CA SER A 26 3.52 5.04 -0.34
C SER A 26 2.34 6.01 -0.49
N SER A 27 1.57 6.27 0.58
CA SER A 27 0.46 7.24 0.57
C SER A 27 0.88 8.72 0.49
N PRO A 28 1.99 9.18 1.12
CA PRO A 28 2.35 10.62 1.14
C PRO A 28 2.43 11.32 -0.24
N PRO A 29 2.88 10.67 -1.34
CA PRO A 29 2.77 11.23 -2.68
C PRO A 29 1.36 11.70 -3.08
N ALA A 30 0.30 11.05 -2.61
CA ALA A 30 -1.08 11.42 -2.96
C ALA A 30 -1.43 12.84 -2.48
N GLU A 31 -1.05 13.15 -1.25
CA GLU A 31 -1.24 14.46 -0.61
C GLU A 31 -0.42 15.57 -1.29
N MET A 32 0.61 15.22 -2.07
CA MET A 32 1.38 16.18 -2.86
C MET A 32 0.83 16.35 -4.28
N ILE A 33 0.54 15.24 -4.95
CA ILE A 33 0.20 15.21 -6.38
C ILE A 33 -1.21 15.74 -6.63
N PHE A 34 -2.15 15.41 -5.75
CA PHE A 34 -3.57 15.75 -5.89
C PHE A 34 -4.02 16.96 -5.07
N ALA A 35 -3.15 17.54 -4.24
CA ALA A 35 -3.47 18.77 -3.52
C ALA A 35 -3.60 19.96 -4.49
N ASN A 36 -4.57 20.83 -4.21
CA ASN A 36 -4.78 22.07 -4.93
C ASN A 36 -5.03 23.23 -3.94
N PRO A 37 -4.10 24.20 -3.81
CA PRO A 37 -2.80 24.27 -4.50
C PRO A 37 -1.83 23.18 -4.01
N ARG A 38 -0.86 22.81 -4.85
CA ARG A 38 0.19 21.86 -4.44
C ARG A 38 1.05 22.49 -3.32
N PRO A 39 1.22 21.82 -2.17
CA PRO A 39 2.03 22.34 -1.08
C PRO A 39 3.52 22.29 -1.45
N THR A 40 4.34 23.09 -0.75
CA THR A 40 5.80 23.10 -0.93
C THR A 40 6.50 21.92 -0.26
N THR A 41 5.86 21.35 0.77
CA THR A 41 6.37 20.24 1.58
C THR A 41 5.26 19.22 1.81
N ALA A 42 5.61 17.94 1.87
CA ALA A 42 4.66 16.88 2.21
C ALA A 42 4.07 17.10 3.61
N PRO A 43 2.74 17.05 3.77
CA PRO A 43 2.10 17.27 5.06
C PRO A 43 2.25 16.04 5.99
N THR A 44 2.61 14.89 5.42
CA THR A 44 2.84 13.63 6.14
C THR A 44 4.22 13.06 5.83
N ALA A 45 4.80 12.34 6.79
CA ALA A 45 6.05 11.61 6.63
C ALA A 45 5.89 10.14 7.05
N VAL A 46 6.82 9.30 6.60
CA VAL A 46 6.84 7.86 6.91
C VAL A 46 7.81 7.58 8.05
N ALA A 47 7.35 6.87 9.08
CA ALA A 47 8.23 6.26 10.08
C ALA A 47 8.92 5.02 9.46
N ALA A 48 10.01 5.21 8.72
CA ALA A 48 10.61 4.19 7.86
C ALA A 48 10.95 2.87 8.59
N LEU A 49 11.42 2.95 9.84
CA LEU A 49 11.84 1.78 10.63
C LEU A 49 10.67 0.91 11.14
N THR A 50 9.43 1.39 11.02
CA THR A 50 8.23 0.64 11.45
C THR A 50 7.49 -0.02 10.28
N CYS A 51 7.97 0.19 9.05
CA CYS A 51 7.29 -0.29 7.86
C CYS A 51 7.43 -1.81 7.71
N PHE A 52 6.30 -2.50 7.61
CA PHE A 52 6.25 -3.92 7.25
C PHE A 52 6.08 -4.09 5.73
N ARG A 53 6.80 -5.03 5.11
CA ARG A 53 6.71 -5.31 3.68
C ARG A 53 5.40 -6.03 3.38
N GLN A 54 4.51 -5.36 2.65
CA GLN A 54 3.33 -5.98 2.04
C GLN A 54 3.58 -6.22 0.55
N VAL A 55 3.12 -7.36 0.06
CA VAL A 55 3.08 -7.71 -1.37
C VAL A 55 1.65 -8.08 -1.72
N GLU A 56 1.13 -7.48 -2.79
CA GLU A 56 -0.21 -7.78 -3.29
C GLU A 56 -0.11 -8.78 -4.44
N PHE A 57 -0.95 -9.81 -4.40
CA PHE A 57 -0.95 -10.89 -5.37
C PHE A 57 -2.27 -10.94 -6.12
N ALA A 58 -2.20 -11.30 -7.40
CA ALA A 58 -3.34 -11.72 -8.20
C ALA A 58 -3.18 -13.19 -8.56
N GLY A 59 -4.27 -13.96 -8.56
CA GLY A 59 -4.23 -15.39 -8.84
C GLY A 59 -5.53 -15.89 -9.45
N ILE A 60 -5.43 -16.97 -10.24
CA ILE A 60 -6.56 -17.62 -10.87
C ILE A 60 -7.18 -18.61 -9.88
N LEU A 61 -8.46 -18.47 -9.59
CA LEU A 61 -9.16 -19.37 -8.69
C LEU A 61 -9.35 -20.75 -9.33
N ARG A 62 -9.02 -21.79 -8.56
CA ARG A 62 -9.23 -23.20 -8.95
C ARG A 62 -10.69 -23.45 -9.32
N GLY A 63 -10.92 -24.13 -10.44
CA GLY A 63 -12.27 -24.49 -10.91
C GLY A 63 -12.97 -23.40 -11.71
N THR A 64 -12.28 -22.32 -12.08
CA THR A 64 -12.81 -21.36 -13.04
C THR A 64 -13.14 -22.04 -14.38
N LYS A 65 -14.23 -21.60 -15.03
CA LYS A 65 -14.58 -21.99 -16.40
C LYS A 65 -13.91 -21.11 -17.46
N HIS A 66 -13.16 -20.10 -17.02
CA HIS A 66 -12.57 -19.04 -17.84
C HIS A 66 -11.07 -18.92 -17.57
N GLU A 67 -10.35 -20.04 -17.54
CA GLU A 67 -8.93 -20.07 -17.19
C GLU A 67 -8.07 -19.25 -18.16
N ARG A 68 -8.36 -19.38 -19.46
CA ARG A 68 -7.64 -18.64 -20.52
C ARG A 68 -7.86 -17.14 -20.40
N GLU A 69 -9.09 -16.69 -20.17
CA GLU A 69 -9.42 -15.28 -19.99
C GLU A 69 -8.82 -14.72 -18.70
N ALA A 70 -8.81 -15.51 -17.62
CA ALA A 70 -8.16 -15.13 -16.37
C ALA A 70 -6.65 -15.00 -16.54
N GLN A 71 -6.00 -15.89 -17.30
CA GLN A 71 -4.58 -15.78 -17.62
C GLN A 71 -4.27 -14.48 -18.37
N LEU A 72 -5.08 -14.10 -19.37
CA LEU A 72 -4.91 -12.83 -20.08
C LEU A 72 -4.99 -11.62 -19.14
N LEU A 73 -5.85 -11.68 -18.11
CA LEU A 73 -5.91 -10.63 -17.10
C LEU A 73 -4.64 -10.60 -16.24
N ILE A 74 -4.14 -11.75 -15.79
CA ILE A 74 -2.88 -11.81 -15.02
C ILE A 74 -1.70 -11.30 -15.85
N ASP A 75 -1.62 -11.67 -17.13
CA ASP A 75 -0.60 -11.19 -18.05
C ASP A 75 -0.67 -9.66 -18.18
N TYR A 76 -1.88 -9.10 -18.32
CA TYR A 76 -2.07 -7.64 -18.36
C TYR A 76 -1.69 -6.96 -17.04
N LEU A 77 -2.13 -7.48 -15.90
CA LEU A 77 -1.83 -6.92 -14.58
C LEU A 77 -0.33 -6.94 -14.27
N THR A 78 0.44 -7.84 -14.87
CA THR A 78 1.90 -7.96 -14.66
C THR A 78 2.73 -7.29 -15.76
N ASP A 79 2.09 -6.87 -16.86
CA ASP A 79 2.75 -6.13 -17.94
C ASP A 79 3.19 -4.72 -17.51
N ILE A 80 4.19 -4.19 -18.21
CA ILE A 80 4.79 -2.88 -17.97
C ILE A 80 3.71 -1.79 -17.95
N LYS A 81 2.78 -1.80 -18.92
CA LYS A 81 1.80 -0.72 -19.06
C LYS A 81 0.94 -0.55 -17.80
N PHE A 82 0.38 -1.64 -17.28
CA PHE A 82 -0.44 -1.58 -16.07
C PHE A 82 0.42 -1.22 -14.85
N GLN A 83 1.63 -1.79 -14.76
CA GLN A 83 2.53 -1.58 -13.63
C GLN A 83 3.05 -0.14 -13.55
N GLU A 84 3.21 0.56 -14.67
CA GLU A 84 3.57 1.99 -14.72
C GLU A 84 2.42 2.93 -14.29
N ASP A 85 1.16 2.48 -14.37
CA ASP A 85 0.00 3.26 -13.92
C ASP A 85 -0.20 3.19 -12.38
N LEU A 86 0.29 2.12 -11.74
CA LEU A 86 0.10 1.87 -10.30
C LEU A 86 0.54 3.03 -9.38
N PRO A 87 1.72 3.67 -9.58
CA PRO A 87 2.20 4.71 -8.67
C PRO A 87 1.29 5.94 -8.58
N LEU A 88 0.50 6.23 -9.62
CA LEU A 88 -0.36 7.42 -9.69
C LEU A 88 -1.86 7.11 -9.52
N THR A 89 -2.24 5.85 -9.60
CA THR A 89 -3.65 5.42 -9.47
C THR A 89 -3.92 4.75 -8.12
N LEU A 90 -3.01 3.88 -7.68
CA LEU A 90 -3.14 3.11 -6.44
C LEU A 90 -2.07 3.45 -5.40
N PHE A 91 -1.10 4.30 -5.75
CA PHE A 91 0.00 4.71 -4.87
C PHE A 91 0.76 3.52 -4.29
N VAL A 92 1.14 2.58 -5.15
CA VAL A 92 1.99 1.43 -4.79
C VAL A 92 3.16 1.31 -5.75
N TYR A 93 4.22 0.62 -5.31
CA TYR A 93 5.34 0.32 -6.19
C TYR A 93 5.01 -0.87 -7.09
N PRO A 94 5.44 -0.86 -8.37
CA PRO A 94 5.25 -1.97 -9.27
C PRO A 94 6.08 -3.18 -8.83
N ALA A 95 5.54 -4.37 -9.10
CA ALA A 95 6.25 -5.64 -8.99
C ALA A 95 7.13 -5.91 -10.23
N ASN A 96 6.74 -5.39 -11.40
CA ASN A 96 7.54 -5.51 -12.61
C ASN A 96 8.72 -4.53 -12.58
N THR A 97 9.94 -5.07 -12.50
CA THR A 97 11.18 -4.30 -12.35
C THR A 97 11.57 -3.48 -13.59
N LYS A 98 10.87 -3.66 -14.71
CA LYS A 98 11.06 -2.88 -15.94
C LYS A 98 10.13 -1.66 -16.03
N ALA A 99 9.15 -1.54 -15.13
CA ALA A 99 8.24 -0.40 -15.09
C ALA A 99 8.99 0.87 -14.64
N ASN A 100 8.80 1.97 -15.37
CA ASN A 100 9.33 3.26 -15.00
C ASN A 100 8.45 3.93 -13.94
N LEU A 101 9.09 4.61 -12.99
CA LEU A 101 8.39 5.36 -11.96
C LEU A 101 8.32 6.85 -12.34
N PRO A 102 7.15 7.50 -12.22
CA PRO A 102 7.04 8.94 -12.42
C PRO A 102 7.91 9.73 -11.43
N GLU A 103 8.59 10.78 -11.91
CA GLU A 103 9.51 11.59 -11.09
C GLU A 103 8.83 12.18 -9.84
N ASP A 104 7.60 12.70 -9.99
CA ASP A 104 6.82 13.25 -8.87
C ASP A 104 6.55 12.17 -7.80
N PHE A 105 6.25 10.93 -8.20
CA PHE A 105 6.06 9.84 -7.24
C PHE A 105 7.36 9.53 -6.50
N VAL A 106 8.47 9.34 -7.23
CA VAL A 106 9.78 9.04 -6.62
C VAL A 106 10.19 10.13 -5.64
N LYS A 107 10.01 11.40 -6.01
CA LYS A 107 10.39 12.57 -5.20
C LYS A 107 9.68 12.63 -3.85
N TYR A 108 8.42 12.23 -3.78
CA TYR A 108 7.59 12.34 -2.57
C TYR A 108 7.38 11.01 -1.84
N SER A 109 7.78 9.91 -2.47
CA SER A 109 7.69 8.58 -1.88
C SER A 109 8.92 8.27 -1.04
N LEU A 110 8.72 7.52 0.05
CA LEU A 110 9.81 6.90 0.79
C LEU A 110 9.67 5.39 0.62
N ARG A 111 10.68 4.76 0.00
CA ARG A 111 10.80 3.30 -0.03
C ARG A 111 11.75 2.88 1.10
N PRO A 112 11.29 2.20 2.15
CA PRO A 112 12.18 1.71 3.19
C PRO A 112 13.24 0.80 2.58
N GLU A 113 14.52 1.03 2.90
CA GLU A 113 15.63 0.20 2.40
C GLU A 113 15.59 -1.22 2.98
N SER A 114 15.16 -1.33 4.24
CA SER A 114 15.05 -2.59 4.98
C SER A 114 13.71 -2.64 5.74
N PRO A 115 12.59 -2.86 5.03
CA PRO A 115 11.29 -3.01 5.69
C PRO A 115 11.28 -4.28 6.53
N LEU A 116 10.53 -4.26 7.64
CA LEU A 116 10.27 -5.42 8.48
C LEU A 116 9.55 -6.50 7.66
N GLN A 117 9.95 -7.75 7.84
CA GLN A 117 9.32 -8.90 7.19
C GLN A 117 9.25 -10.05 8.20
N LEU A 118 8.30 -10.95 8.00
CA LEU A 118 8.25 -12.24 8.69
C LEU A 118 8.28 -13.35 7.64
N ASP A 119 8.80 -14.51 8.05
CA ASP A 119 8.76 -15.70 7.23
C ASP A 119 7.29 -16.04 6.88
N PRO A 120 6.93 -16.22 5.60
CA PRO A 120 5.57 -16.59 5.20
C PRO A 120 5.04 -17.86 5.89
N ASP A 121 5.89 -18.85 6.18
CA ASP A 121 5.50 -20.07 6.86
C ASP A 121 5.18 -19.80 8.33
N LEU A 122 5.92 -18.89 8.97
CA LEU A 122 5.59 -18.43 10.32
C LEU A 122 4.24 -17.72 10.35
N ILE A 123 3.97 -16.85 9.37
CA ILE A 123 2.67 -16.18 9.24
C ILE A 123 1.56 -17.22 9.05
N SER A 124 1.71 -18.14 8.10
CA SER A 124 0.72 -19.17 7.81
C SER A 124 0.38 -20.03 9.04
N ASN A 125 1.40 -20.43 9.81
CA ASN A 125 1.22 -21.25 11.01
C ASN A 125 0.54 -20.52 12.16
N ASN A 126 0.66 -19.18 12.25
CA ASN A 126 0.14 -18.39 13.38
C ASN A 126 -1.04 -17.48 13.02
N LEU A 127 -1.43 -17.38 11.74
CA LEU A 127 -2.40 -16.41 11.25
C LEU A 127 -3.72 -16.44 12.03
N LEU A 128 -4.29 -17.63 12.24
CA LEU A 128 -5.57 -17.76 12.94
C LEU A 128 -5.48 -17.30 14.40
N PHE A 129 -4.37 -17.62 15.07
CA PHE A 129 -4.14 -17.19 16.44
C PHE A 129 -4.01 -15.66 16.52
N TRP A 130 -3.19 -15.05 15.66
CA TRP A 130 -3.02 -13.59 15.64
C TRP A 130 -4.29 -12.83 15.28
N LEU A 131 -5.13 -13.38 14.40
CA LEU A 131 -6.43 -12.78 14.06
C LEU A 131 -7.40 -12.80 15.25
N ASP A 132 -7.42 -13.87 16.04
CA ASP A 132 -8.25 -13.95 17.25
C ASP A 132 -7.75 -12.96 18.31
N GLU A 133 -6.44 -12.94 18.58
CA GLU A 133 -5.84 -11.98 19.52
C GLU A 133 -6.11 -10.52 19.12
N PHE A 134 -5.94 -10.18 17.85
CA PHE A 134 -6.24 -8.83 17.36
C PHE A 134 -7.71 -8.48 17.56
N THR A 135 -8.62 -9.41 17.26
CA THR A 135 -10.07 -9.21 17.45
C THR A 135 -10.41 -9.00 18.92
N ASN A 136 -9.81 -9.77 19.83
CA ASN A 136 -10.01 -9.66 21.27
C ASN A 136 -9.48 -8.33 21.84
N ILE A 137 -8.38 -7.81 21.30
CA ILE A 137 -7.79 -6.54 21.77
C ILE A 137 -8.53 -5.32 21.23
N VAL A 138 -9.01 -5.37 19.97
CA VAL A 138 -9.47 -4.19 19.25
C VAL A 138 -11.00 -4.07 19.20
N LEU A 139 -11.72 -5.20 19.15
CA LEU A 139 -13.16 -5.21 18.87
C LEU A 139 -14.04 -5.71 20.02
N ARG A 140 -13.47 -6.48 20.97
CA ARG A 140 -14.19 -7.02 22.13
C ARG A 140 -13.73 -6.31 23.40
#